data_AF-A0A5J5G0U3-F1
#
_entry.id   AF-A0A5J5G0U3-F1
#
_cell.length_a   1.000
_cell.length_b   1.000
_cell.length_c   1.000
_cell.angle_alpha   90.00
_cell.angle_beta   90.00
_cell.angle_gamma   90.00
#
_symmetry.space_group_name_H-M   'P 1'
#
loop_
_entity.id
_entity.type
_entity.pdbx_description
1 polymer ?
#
loop_
_entity_poly.entity_id
_entity_poly.type
_entity_poly.pdbx_seq_one_letter_code
_entity_poly.pdbx_strand_id
1 'polypeptide(L)'
;MRKEWLWIGVIGLTLTACTVPEQPQSPPSSVYSGPVEEIGGVEPRYEPYNPGTQQDYRLNGRSYKIVANPVSFSETGLATWYGAEASGNRTAIGEVFDPNALTAAHPTLPIPSYVRVTNLSNGRRLVVRVNDRGPYTPGRIIDLSKAAAERLNISNNTRVKVDFIQVAPDGTLSGPGAVGTTVAKQSFALPDRPNLSQGSPSIAVMPAVADNSAQTGGITQPAASSGEENASQPLTSPATPGGGFLGAPSALPAGVLEGSEPAPAAAPQTAVAGVAEGNAPAASGGRYLVQVGALSDAQRAQSWLNSLSNQFHVPGKVSASGNLYRVQLGPFESHQRAVELQQRLSAEASQQSFITTL
;
A
#
# COMPACT_ATOMS: atom_id res chain seq x y z
N MET A 1 16.00 -99.32 -24.39
CA MET A 1 17.19 -99.63 -23.59
C MET A 1 17.21 -98.68 -22.38
N ARG A 2 17.23 -99.25 -21.16
CA ARG A 2 17.98 -98.81 -19.95
C ARG A 2 17.83 -97.34 -19.49
N LYS A 3 17.10 -97.09 -18.38
CA LYS A 3 17.54 -96.98 -16.96
C LYS A 3 18.12 -95.59 -16.62
N GLU A 4 17.39 -94.77 -15.84
CA GLU A 4 17.64 -94.43 -14.40
C GLU A 4 18.39 -93.08 -14.29
N TRP A 5 18.23 -92.17 -13.32
CA TRP A 5 17.46 -92.08 -12.06
C TRP A 5 17.57 -90.63 -11.53
N LEU A 6 16.54 -90.19 -10.79
CA LEU A 6 16.52 -89.33 -9.58
C LEU A 6 17.42 -88.09 -9.42
N TRP A 7 16.79 -86.97 -9.01
CA TRP A 7 16.97 -86.20 -7.75
C TRP A 7 16.02 -84.97 -7.84
N ILE A 8 14.81 -84.98 -7.28
CA ILE A 8 14.39 -84.58 -5.92
C ILE A 8 15.00 -83.26 -5.40
N GLY A 9 14.10 -82.29 -5.14
CA GLY A 9 14.27 -81.13 -4.24
C GLY A 9 15.04 -79.96 -4.88
N VAL A 10 14.51 -78.75 -5.00
CA VAL A 10 14.06 -77.90 -3.89
C VAL A 10 13.02 -76.91 -4.39
N ILE A 11 11.92 -76.84 -3.63
CA ILE A 11 10.90 -75.80 -3.64
C ILE A 11 11.56 -74.48 -3.24
N GLY A 12 11.75 -73.58 -4.20
CA GLY A 12 12.14 -72.19 -3.97
C GLY A 12 10.93 -71.29 -4.10
N LEU A 13 10.17 -71.17 -3.01
CA LEU A 13 9.02 -70.28 -2.87
C LEU A 13 9.54 -68.83 -2.91
N THR A 14 9.55 -68.21 -4.09
CA THR A 14 9.91 -66.80 -4.23
C THR A 14 8.75 -65.95 -3.70
N LEU A 15 8.81 -65.63 -2.40
CA LEU A 15 8.03 -64.55 -1.80
C LEU A 15 8.33 -63.26 -2.55
N THR A 16 7.34 -62.81 -3.33
CA THR A 16 7.22 -61.44 -3.81
C THR A 16 7.10 -60.53 -2.59
N ALA A 17 8.25 -60.01 -2.13
CA ALA A 17 8.29 -58.92 -1.18
C ALA A 17 7.75 -57.66 -1.88
N CYS A 18 6.48 -57.34 -1.66
CA CYS A 18 5.94 -56.02 -1.93
C CYS A 18 6.63 -55.04 -0.99
N THR A 19 7.77 -54.49 -1.39
CA THR A 19 8.33 -53.31 -0.75
C THR A 19 7.46 -52.13 -1.15
N VAL A 20 6.48 -51.80 -0.30
CA VAL A 20 5.81 -50.50 -0.37
C VAL A 20 6.90 -49.45 -0.15
N PRO A 21 7.17 -48.54 -1.10
CA PRO A 21 8.10 -47.46 -0.85
C PRO A 21 7.53 -46.62 0.29
N GLU A 22 8.27 -46.55 1.39
CA GLU A 22 7.96 -45.69 2.52
C GLU A 22 7.92 -44.25 1.99
N GLN A 23 6.71 -43.75 1.80
CA GLN A 23 6.47 -42.38 1.37
C GLN A 23 7.10 -41.47 2.42
N PRO A 24 8.05 -40.59 2.06
CA PRO A 24 8.67 -39.69 3.03
C PRO A 24 7.58 -38.96 3.79
N GLN A 25 7.46 -39.25 5.09
CA GLN A 25 6.50 -38.56 5.94
C GLN A 25 6.84 -37.07 5.87
N SER A 26 5.92 -36.30 5.28
CA SER A 26 5.98 -34.85 5.30
C SER A 26 6.21 -34.41 6.75
N PRO A 27 7.17 -33.52 7.04
CA PRO A 27 7.38 -33.05 8.40
C PRO A 27 6.05 -32.50 8.96
N PRO A 28 5.76 -32.71 10.25
CA PRO A 28 4.53 -32.23 10.86
C PRO A 28 4.43 -30.72 10.60
N SER A 29 3.32 -30.30 9.99
CA SER A 29 3.00 -28.88 9.83
C SER A 29 2.99 -28.26 11.22
N SER A 30 3.89 -27.31 11.45
CA SER A 30 3.92 -26.54 12.70
C SER A 30 2.54 -25.93 12.89
N VAL A 31 1.83 -26.32 13.95
CA VAL A 31 0.51 -25.79 14.27
C VAL A 31 0.70 -24.31 14.59
N TYR A 32 0.40 -23.46 13.61
CA TYR A 32 0.47 -22.02 13.78
C TYR A 32 -0.50 -21.61 14.89
N SER A 33 0.08 -21.20 16.01
CA SER A 33 -0.65 -20.82 17.23
C SER A 33 -0.85 -19.29 17.35
N GLY A 34 -0.52 -18.55 16.29
CA GLY A 34 -0.70 -17.10 16.23
C GLY A 34 -2.12 -16.71 15.82
N PRO A 35 -2.49 -15.42 15.94
CA PRO A 35 -3.75 -14.93 15.42
C PRO A 35 -3.80 -15.13 13.91
N VAL A 36 -4.93 -15.63 13.40
CA VAL A 36 -5.20 -15.67 11.97
C VAL A 36 -5.57 -14.26 11.53
N GLU A 37 -4.85 -13.70 10.56
CA GLU A 37 -5.16 -12.39 10.01
C GLU A 37 -5.93 -12.54 8.70
N GLU A 38 -6.94 -11.71 8.53
CA GLU A 38 -7.67 -11.58 7.28
C GLU A 38 -6.81 -10.77 6.29
N ILE A 39 -6.34 -11.44 5.24
CA ILE A 39 -5.49 -10.83 4.22
C ILE A 39 -6.32 -10.64 2.96
N GLY A 40 -6.32 -9.44 2.39
CA GLY A 40 -6.94 -9.19 1.09
C GLY A 40 -6.19 -9.91 -0.05
N GLY A 41 -6.83 -10.05 -1.20
CA GLY A 41 -6.16 -10.64 -2.36
C GLY A 41 -7.11 -11.39 -3.30
N VAL A 42 -6.50 -12.19 -4.17
CA VAL A 42 -7.22 -13.21 -4.92
C VAL A 42 -7.49 -14.40 -4.01
N GLU A 43 -8.71 -14.94 -4.06
CA GLU A 43 -9.04 -16.22 -3.45
C GLU A 43 -8.26 -17.35 -4.14
N PRO A 44 -7.38 -18.08 -3.43
CA PRO A 44 -6.68 -19.21 -4.01
C PRO A 44 -7.66 -20.33 -4.36
N ARG A 45 -7.60 -20.81 -5.59
CA ARG A 45 -8.34 -21.97 -6.06
C ARG A 45 -7.38 -22.93 -6.74
N TYR A 46 -7.74 -24.21 -6.75
CA TYR A 46 -6.92 -25.19 -7.44
C TYR A 46 -6.93 -24.91 -8.95
N GLU A 47 -5.75 -24.71 -9.51
CA GLU A 47 -5.54 -24.58 -10.95
C GLU A 47 -4.36 -25.50 -11.34
N PRO A 48 -4.53 -26.39 -12.33
CA PRO A 48 -3.42 -27.21 -12.80
C PRO A 48 -2.35 -26.33 -13.46
N TYR A 49 -1.08 -26.65 -13.22
CA TYR A 49 0.04 -25.96 -13.85
C TYR A 49 0.00 -26.08 -15.37
N ASN A 50 0.33 -25.00 -16.07
CA ASN A 50 0.36 -25.00 -17.52
C ASN A 50 1.62 -25.77 -18.02
N PRO A 51 1.45 -26.91 -18.73
CA PRO A 51 2.58 -27.75 -19.16
C PRO A 51 3.55 -27.01 -20.10
N GLY A 52 3.05 -26.04 -20.88
CA GLY A 52 3.88 -25.22 -21.78
C GLY A 52 4.83 -24.27 -21.04
N THR A 53 4.64 -24.07 -19.73
CA THR A 53 5.45 -23.15 -18.92
C THR A 53 6.30 -23.85 -17.86
N GLN A 54 6.23 -25.18 -17.75
CA GLN A 54 6.96 -25.96 -16.75
C GLN A 54 8.40 -26.33 -17.15
N GLN A 55 8.87 -25.84 -18.30
CA GLN A 55 10.21 -26.13 -18.77
C GLN A 55 11.21 -25.06 -18.32
N ASP A 56 12.40 -25.50 -17.93
CA ASP A 56 13.55 -24.62 -17.71
C ASP A 56 13.85 -23.84 -19.00
N TYR A 57 14.26 -22.58 -18.86
CA TYR A 57 14.48 -21.71 -20.02
C TYR A 57 15.70 -20.83 -19.83
N ARG A 58 16.17 -20.25 -20.95
CA ARG A 58 17.30 -19.31 -20.96
C ARG A 58 16.85 -18.01 -21.60
N LEU A 59 17.19 -16.89 -20.97
CA LEU A 59 16.93 -15.56 -21.49
C LEU A 59 18.16 -14.68 -21.27
N ASN A 60 18.65 -14.03 -22.33
CA ASN A 60 19.81 -13.13 -22.30
C ASN A 60 21.04 -13.77 -21.61
N GLY A 61 21.31 -15.05 -21.89
CA GLY A 61 22.43 -15.81 -21.33
C GLY A 61 22.21 -16.36 -19.92
N ARG A 62 21.15 -15.97 -19.21
CA ARG A 62 20.80 -16.47 -17.87
C ARG A 62 19.85 -17.66 -17.97
N SER A 63 20.12 -18.70 -17.18
CA SER A 63 19.24 -19.88 -17.05
C SER A 63 18.29 -19.71 -15.87
N TYR A 64 17.01 -20.02 -16.08
CA TYR A 64 15.97 -20.04 -15.07
C TYR A 64 15.48 -21.47 -14.92
N LYS A 65 15.63 -22.03 -13.71
CA LYS A 65 15.18 -23.37 -13.36
C LYS A 65 13.82 -23.28 -12.67
N ILE A 66 12.81 -23.95 -13.21
CA ILE A 66 11.47 -23.97 -12.64
C ILE A 66 11.49 -24.77 -11.34
N VAL A 67 10.84 -24.23 -10.30
CA VAL A 67 10.70 -24.88 -9.00
C VAL A 67 9.67 -26.00 -9.12
N ALA A 68 10.13 -27.23 -9.30
CA ALA A 68 9.26 -28.40 -9.47
C ALA A 68 8.39 -28.71 -8.23
N ASN A 69 8.92 -28.44 -7.03
CA ASN A 69 8.20 -28.62 -5.77
C ASN A 69 8.24 -27.33 -4.94
N PRO A 70 7.24 -26.44 -5.10
CA PRO A 70 7.23 -25.14 -4.43
C PRO A 70 6.59 -25.15 -3.04
N VAL A 71 6.23 -26.30 -2.47
CA VAL A 71 5.41 -26.39 -1.24
C VAL A 71 6.02 -25.62 -0.06
N SER A 72 7.35 -25.59 0.06
CA SER A 72 8.10 -24.83 1.08
C SER A 72 8.72 -23.53 0.56
N PHE A 73 8.37 -23.10 -0.65
CA PHE A 73 9.00 -21.94 -1.29
C PHE A 73 8.70 -20.66 -0.52
N SER A 74 9.77 -19.98 -0.13
CA SER A 74 9.75 -18.66 0.47
C SER A 74 11.01 -17.91 0.01
N GLU A 75 10.83 -16.74 -0.58
CA GLU A 75 11.94 -15.94 -1.11
C GLU A 75 11.79 -14.48 -0.69
N THR A 76 12.92 -13.82 -0.44
CA THR A 76 12.96 -12.37 -0.16
C THR A 76 13.81 -11.68 -1.20
N GLY A 77 13.31 -10.59 -1.76
CA GLY A 77 13.97 -9.87 -2.84
C GLY A 77 13.26 -8.57 -3.17
N LEU A 78 13.60 -7.99 -4.31
CA LEU A 78 12.99 -6.74 -4.75
C LEU A 78 11.73 -7.01 -5.58
N ALA A 79 10.68 -6.26 -5.30
CA ALA A 79 9.50 -6.18 -6.15
C ALA A 79 9.61 -5.02 -7.14
N THR A 80 8.98 -5.23 -8.28
CA THR A 80 8.65 -4.22 -9.27
C THR A 80 7.15 -4.34 -9.58
N TRP A 81 6.63 -3.42 -10.38
CA TRP A 81 5.30 -3.56 -10.92
C TRP A 81 5.25 -3.15 -12.39
N TYR A 82 4.36 -3.78 -13.14
CA TYR A 82 4.16 -3.53 -14.56
C TYR A 82 3.43 -2.20 -14.79
N GLY A 83 4.00 -1.33 -15.63
CA GLY A 83 3.37 -0.09 -16.06
C GLY A 83 2.18 -0.31 -17.01
N ALA A 84 1.46 0.77 -17.32
CA ALA A 84 0.29 0.74 -18.19
C ALA A 84 0.60 0.25 -19.62
N GLU A 85 1.85 0.36 -20.05
CA GLU A 85 2.37 -0.12 -21.33
C GLU A 85 2.30 -1.65 -21.50
N ALA A 86 2.18 -2.40 -20.39
CA ALA A 86 1.99 -3.84 -20.44
C ALA A 86 0.53 -4.24 -20.73
N SER A 87 -0.42 -3.31 -20.57
CA SER A 87 -1.86 -3.57 -20.71
C SER A 87 -2.18 -4.14 -22.10
N GLY A 88 -2.86 -5.29 -22.13
CA GLY A 88 -3.23 -5.96 -23.38
C GLY A 88 -2.20 -6.96 -23.92
N ASN A 89 -0.98 -7.01 -23.36
CA ASN A 89 0.00 -8.05 -23.73
C ASN A 89 -0.45 -9.43 -23.23
N ARG A 90 0.12 -10.48 -23.84
CA ARG A 90 -0.13 -11.86 -23.43
C ARG A 90 0.87 -12.26 -22.34
N THR A 91 0.35 -12.81 -21.25
CA THR A 91 1.14 -13.46 -20.20
C THR A 91 1.75 -14.77 -20.70
N ALA A 92 2.68 -15.35 -19.95
CA ALA A 92 3.31 -16.63 -20.27
C ALA A 92 2.32 -17.81 -20.41
N ILE A 93 1.15 -17.75 -19.77
CA ILE A 93 0.08 -18.74 -19.96
C ILE A 93 -0.95 -18.34 -21.03
N GLY A 94 -0.73 -17.24 -21.75
CA GLY A 94 -1.56 -16.79 -22.87
C GLY A 94 -2.77 -15.93 -22.50
N GLU A 95 -2.98 -15.63 -21.21
CA GLU A 95 -4.02 -14.70 -20.76
C GLU A 95 -3.66 -13.26 -21.15
N VAL A 96 -4.67 -12.42 -21.38
CA VAL A 96 -4.46 -10.98 -21.57
C VAL A 96 -4.14 -10.35 -20.22
N PHE A 97 -3.04 -9.59 -20.16
CA PHE A 97 -2.67 -8.86 -18.95
C PHE A 97 -3.64 -7.72 -18.66
N ASP A 98 -4.21 -7.74 -17.46
CA ASP A 98 -5.03 -6.68 -16.89
C ASP A 98 -4.29 -6.03 -15.71
N PRO A 99 -3.93 -4.73 -15.80
CA PRO A 99 -3.26 -4.03 -14.70
C PRO A 99 -4.12 -3.89 -13.44
N ASN A 100 -5.46 -4.03 -13.55
CA ASN A 100 -6.38 -3.92 -12.42
C ASN A 100 -6.64 -5.27 -11.70
N ALA A 101 -6.23 -6.39 -12.31
CA ALA A 101 -6.29 -7.69 -11.67
C ALA A 101 -5.21 -7.82 -10.60
N LEU A 102 -5.39 -8.71 -9.63
CA LEU A 102 -4.39 -8.98 -8.58
C LEU A 102 -3.45 -10.11 -9.00
N THR A 103 -2.64 -9.85 -10.02
CA THR A 103 -1.74 -10.81 -10.64
C THR A 103 -0.27 -10.42 -10.46
N ALA A 104 0.62 -11.37 -10.73
CA ALA A 104 2.06 -11.18 -10.67
C ALA A 104 2.79 -12.08 -11.68
N ALA A 105 4.05 -11.73 -11.95
CA ALA A 105 5.01 -12.57 -12.62
C ALA A 105 6.10 -13.03 -11.66
N HIS A 106 6.57 -14.27 -11.85
CA HIS A 106 7.72 -14.82 -11.15
C HIS A 106 8.62 -15.57 -12.15
N PRO A 107 9.96 -15.48 -12.05
CA PRO A 107 10.85 -16.10 -13.04
C PRO A 107 10.81 -17.63 -13.00
N THR A 108 10.60 -18.24 -11.83
CA THR A 108 10.82 -19.69 -11.62
C THR A 108 9.67 -20.43 -10.94
N LEU A 109 8.63 -19.76 -10.45
CA LEU A 109 7.51 -20.47 -9.82
C LEU A 109 6.70 -21.19 -10.90
N PRO A 110 6.12 -22.37 -10.63
CA PRO A 110 5.16 -22.97 -11.54
C PRO A 110 3.95 -22.03 -11.69
N ILE A 111 3.42 -21.91 -12.91
CA ILE A 111 2.28 -21.03 -13.20
C ILE A 111 1.15 -21.83 -13.88
N PRO A 112 -0.13 -21.54 -13.58
CA PRO A 112 -0.58 -20.59 -12.56
C PRO A 112 -0.25 -21.05 -11.12
N SER A 113 -0.04 -20.11 -10.20
CA SER A 113 0.10 -20.39 -8.77
C SER A 113 -0.32 -19.20 -7.92
N TYR A 114 -0.33 -19.37 -6.59
CA TYR A 114 -0.71 -18.33 -5.65
C TYR A 114 0.42 -18.07 -4.66
N VAL A 115 0.64 -16.80 -4.34
CA VAL A 115 1.63 -16.38 -3.37
C VAL A 115 1.08 -15.30 -2.46
N ARG A 116 1.47 -15.34 -1.19
CA ARG A 116 1.33 -14.20 -0.28
C ARG A 116 2.56 -13.32 -0.42
N VAL A 117 2.36 -12.09 -0.85
CA VAL A 117 3.42 -11.08 -0.92
C VAL A 117 3.32 -10.20 0.31
N THR A 118 4.43 -10.04 1.02
CA THR A 118 4.53 -9.15 2.18
C THR A 118 5.52 -8.04 1.87
N ASN A 119 5.07 -6.79 1.92
CA ASN A 119 5.94 -5.63 1.85
C ASN A 119 6.64 -5.47 3.21
N LEU A 120 7.97 -5.63 3.20
CA LEU A 120 8.75 -5.65 4.44
C LEU A 120 8.95 -4.27 5.06
N SER A 121 8.67 -3.18 4.34
CA SER A 121 8.82 -1.83 4.89
C SER A 121 7.60 -1.36 5.68
N ASN A 122 6.40 -1.88 5.38
CA ASN A 122 5.15 -1.43 6.00
C ASN A 122 4.28 -2.58 6.55
N GLY A 123 4.71 -3.83 6.40
CA GLY A 123 3.99 -5.00 6.89
C GLY A 123 2.74 -5.38 6.08
N ARG A 124 2.38 -4.61 5.04
CA ARG A 124 1.20 -4.89 4.21
C ARG A 124 1.40 -6.20 3.47
N ARG A 125 0.36 -7.02 3.45
CA ARG A 125 0.34 -8.34 2.82
C ARG A 125 -0.86 -8.50 1.91
N LEU A 126 -0.67 -9.22 0.81
CA LEU A 126 -1.70 -9.43 -0.20
C LEU A 126 -1.47 -10.78 -0.88
N VAL A 127 -2.54 -11.51 -1.14
CA VAL A 127 -2.50 -12.72 -1.95
C VAL A 127 -2.69 -12.36 -3.42
N VAL A 128 -1.79 -12.85 -4.28
CA VAL A 128 -1.82 -12.61 -5.73
C VAL A 128 -1.70 -13.92 -6.50
N ARG A 129 -2.26 -13.95 -7.71
CA ARG A 129 -2.11 -15.08 -8.65
C ARG A 129 -0.90 -14.83 -9.55
N VAL A 130 0.05 -15.75 -9.56
CA VAL A 130 1.19 -15.73 -10.48
C VAL A 130 0.77 -16.41 -11.78
N ASN A 131 0.74 -15.66 -12.87
CA ASN A 131 0.34 -16.16 -14.20
C ASN A 131 1.34 -15.82 -15.31
N ASP A 132 2.45 -15.14 -14.97
CA ASP A 132 3.42 -14.69 -15.95
C ASP A 132 4.87 -14.94 -15.52
N ARG A 133 5.82 -14.71 -16.44
CA ARG A 133 7.27 -14.91 -16.27
C ARG A 133 8.01 -13.59 -16.18
N GLY A 134 9.04 -13.56 -15.35
CA GLY A 134 9.81 -12.37 -15.02
C GLY A 134 9.65 -11.99 -13.55
N PRO A 135 10.30 -10.92 -13.06
CA PRO A 135 11.16 -10.01 -13.79
C PRO A 135 12.54 -10.64 -14.07
N TYR A 136 13.26 -10.13 -15.08
CA TYR A 136 14.57 -10.66 -15.48
C TYR A 136 15.75 -9.78 -15.02
N THR A 137 15.44 -8.66 -14.38
CA THR A 137 16.42 -7.75 -13.78
C THR A 137 17.00 -8.40 -12.52
N PRO A 138 18.33 -8.50 -12.37
CA PRO A 138 18.95 -9.13 -11.21
C PRO A 138 18.50 -8.49 -9.89
N GLY A 139 18.24 -9.32 -8.88
CA GLY A 139 17.78 -8.90 -7.55
C GLY A 139 16.27 -8.65 -7.45
N ARG A 140 15.56 -8.56 -8.58
CA ARG A 140 14.08 -8.51 -8.60
C ARG A 140 13.53 -9.93 -8.70
N ILE A 141 12.58 -10.25 -7.85
CA ILE A 141 12.04 -11.60 -7.71
C ILE A 141 10.58 -11.69 -8.15
N ILE A 142 9.86 -10.57 -8.12
CA ILE A 142 8.44 -10.53 -8.46
C ILE A 142 8.08 -9.21 -9.13
N ASP A 143 7.20 -9.28 -10.13
CA ASP A 143 6.67 -8.13 -10.85
C ASP A 143 5.14 -8.15 -10.70
N LEU A 144 4.60 -7.14 -10.04
CA LEU A 144 3.21 -7.10 -9.62
C LEU A 144 2.36 -6.30 -10.60
N SER A 145 1.06 -6.60 -10.69
CA SER A 145 0.13 -5.70 -11.36
C SER A 145 0.04 -4.35 -10.64
N LYS A 146 -0.45 -3.32 -11.34
CA LYS A 146 -0.69 -2.00 -10.77
C LYS A 146 -1.61 -2.08 -9.54
N ALA A 147 -2.73 -2.80 -9.63
CA ALA A 147 -3.66 -2.93 -8.51
C ALA A 147 -3.04 -3.66 -7.30
N ALA A 148 -2.23 -4.70 -7.53
CA ALA A 148 -1.52 -5.37 -6.43
C ALA A 148 -0.47 -4.45 -5.79
N ALA A 149 0.25 -3.68 -6.59
CA ALA A 149 1.27 -2.75 -6.12
C ALA A 149 0.69 -1.63 -5.25
N GLU A 150 -0.42 -1.03 -5.68
CA GLU A 150 -1.15 -0.01 -4.91
C GLU A 150 -1.68 -0.56 -3.58
N ARG A 151 -2.27 -1.76 -3.60
CA ARG A 151 -2.76 -2.44 -2.39
C ARG A 151 -1.65 -2.91 -1.45
N LEU A 152 -0.41 -3.06 -1.92
CA LEU A 152 0.76 -3.33 -1.07
C LEU A 152 1.56 -2.07 -0.72
N ASN A 153 1.22 -0.92 -1.33
CA ASN A 153 1.96 0.34 -1.25
C ASN A 153 3.46 0.12 -1.51
N ILE A 154 3.77 -0.53 -2.64
CA ILE A 154 5.14 -0.73 -3.09
C ILE A 154 5.52 0.34 -4.12
N SER A 155 6.77 0.76 -4.06
CA SER A 155 7.46 1.44 -5.15
C SER A 155 8.36 0.47 -5.92
N ASN A 156 8.95 0.93 -7.02
CA ASN A 156 9.99 0.17 -7.71
C ASN A 156 11.15 -0.13 -6.76
N ASN A 157 11.58 -1.41 -6.71
CA ASN A 157 12.60 -1.93 -5.82
C ASN A 157 12.21 -1.98 -4.34
N THR A 158 10.92 -2.11 -4.01
CA THR A 158 10.52 -2.38 -2.62
C THR A 158 10.95 -3.78 -2.22
N ARG A 159 11.53 -3.94 -1.03
CA ARG A 159 11.88 -5.28 -0.54
C ARG A 159 10.62 -6.00 -0.07
N VAL A 160 10.38 -7.18 -0.64
CA VAL A 160 9.21 -8.01 -0.33
C VAL A 160 9.64 -9.43 0.03
N LYS A 161 8.78 -10.11 0.79
CA LYS A 161 8.82 -11.55 0.98
C LYS A 161 7.69 -12.19 0.18
N VAL A 162 7.99 -13.25 -0.57
CA VAL A 162 7.05 -14.04 -1.37
C VAL A 162 6.96 -15.41 -0.72
N ASP A 163 5.80 -15.74 -0.15
CA ASP A 163 5.51 -17.04 0.43
C ASP A 163 4.52 -17.80 -0.45
N PHE A 164 4.87 -19.02 -0.88
CA PHE A 164 4.01 -19.83 -1.73
C PHE A 164 2.76 -20.34 -1.00
N ILE A 165 1.64 -20.42 -1.72
CA ILE A 165 0.38 -21.02 -1.26
C ILE A 165 0.08 -22.22 -2.15
N GLN A 166 0.21 -23.41 -1.58
CA GLN A 166 -0.25 -24.63 -2.22
C GLN A 166 -1.77 -24.73 -2.06
N VAL A 167 -2.47 -24.88 -3.18
CA VAL A 167 -3.89 -25.20 -3.21
C VAL A 167 -4.03 -26.64 -3.66
N ALA A 168 -4.68 -27.49 -2.87
CA ALA A 168 -4.97 -28.87 -3.26
C ALA A 168 -6.32 -28.95 -4.02
N PRO A 169 -6.59 -30.04 -4.77
CA PRO A 169 -7.82 -30.19 -5.55
C PRO A 169 -9.13 -30.09 -4.72
N ASP A 170 -9.06 -30.40 -3.44
CA ASP A 170 -10.17 -30.27 -2.48
C ASP A 170 -10.34 -28.85 -1.92
N GLY A 171 -9.50 -27.90 -2.35
CA GLY A 171 -9.49 -26.51 -1.90
C GLY A 171 -8.69 -26.26 -0.62
N THR A 172 -8.06 -27.29 -0.04
CA THR A 172 -7.22 -27.08 1.16
C THR A 172 -5.98 -26.25 0.82
N LEU A 173 -5.70 -25.27 1.69
CA LEU A 173 -4.55 -24.36 1.56
C LEU A 173 -3.42 -24.82 2.49
N SER A 174 -2.20 -24.85 1.95
CA SER A 174 -0.99 -25.18 2.72
C SER A 174 0.23 -24.39 2.21
N GLY A 175 1.38 -24.58 2.85
CA GLY A 175 2.61 -23.85 2.55
C GLY A 175 2.74 -22.54 3.33
N PRO A 176 3.90 -21.87 3.24
CA PRO A 176 4.24 -20.73 4.10
C PRO A 176 3.28 -19.55 3.94
N GLY A 177 2.66 -19.38 2.76
CA GLY A 177 1.73 -18.28 2.49
C GLY A 177 0.32 -18.50 3.06
N ALA A 178 -0.06 -19.75 3.34
CA ALA A 178 -1.34 -20.11 3.94
C ALA A 178 -1.32 -19.96 5.48
N VAL A 179 -0.14 -20.04 6.09
CA VAL A 179 0.02 -19.96 7.54
C VAL A 179 -0.46 -18.63 8.08
N GLY A 180 -1.47 -18.65 8.96
CA GLY A 180 -2.03 -17.45 9.58
C GLY A 180 -2.79 -16.53 8.62
N THR A 181 -3.21 -17.06 7.47
CA THR A 181 -3.95 -16.32 6.45
C THR A 181 -5.38 -16.85 6.36
N THR A 182 -6.37 -16.00 6.59
CA THR A 182 -7.70 -16.17 6.00
C THR A 182 -7.80 -15.19 4.85
N VAL A 183 -8.04 -15.68 3.64
CA VAL A 183 -8.24 -14.77 2.51
C VAL A 183 -9.63 -14.16 2.65
N ALA A 184 -9.66 -12.83 2.74
CA ALA A 184 -10.89 -12.06 2.80
C ALA A 184 -11.72 -12.37 1.56
N LYS A 185 -12.80 -13.14 1.71
CA LYS A 185 -13.86 -13.14 0.69
C LYS A 185 -14.36 -11.71 0.68
N GLN A 186 -14.07 -10.95 -0.38
CA GLN A 186 -14.49 -9.55 -0.48
C GLN A 186 -16.02 -9.48 -0.42
N SER A 187 -16.58 -9.45 0.79
CA SER A 187 -17.99 -9.18 1.03
C SER A 187 -18.15 -7.67 0.95
N PHE A 188 -18.22 -7.16 -0.27
CA PHE A 188 -18.86 -5.88 -0.55
C PHE A 188 -20.39 -5.94 -0.33
N ALA A 189 -20.91 -7.06 0.16
CA ALA A 189 -22.29 -7.12 0.65
C ALA A 189 -22.39 -6.16 1.84
N LEU A 190 -23.02 -5.01 1.62
CA LEU A 190 -23.54 -4.22 2.73
C LEU A 190 -24.38 -5.17 3.60
N PRO A 191 -24.30 -5.09 4.95
CA PRO A 191 -25.21 -5.83 5.80
C PRO A 191 -26.65 -5.53 5.37
N ASP A 192 -27.54 -6.52 5.49
CA ASP A 192 -28.97 -6.31 5.25
C ASP A 192 -29.43 -5.08 6.02
N ARG A 193 -30.22 -4.21 5.37
CA ARG A 193 -30.76 -3.01 6.03
C ARG A 193 -31.48 -3.44 7.31
N PRO A 194 -31.19 -2.83 8.46
CA PRO A 194 -31.88 -3.14 9.70
C PRO A 194 -33.39 -2.97 9.51
N ASN A 195 -34.15 -4.02 9.83
CA ASN A 195 -35.59 -4.01 9.69
C ASN A 195 -36.21 -3.26 10.87
N LEU A 196 -36.52 -1.98 10.66
CA LEU A 196 -37.14 -1.09 11.66
C LEU A 196 -38.65 -1.36 11.86
N SER A 197 -39.23 -2.41 11.28
CA SER A 197 -40.69 -2.67 11.37
C SER A 197 -41.12 -3.54 12.56
N GLN A 198 -40.19 -4.14 13.30
CA GLN A 198 -40.53 -4.96 14.46
C GLN A 198 -40.10 -4.30 15.75
N GLY A 199 -41.07 -3.63 16.37
CA GLY A 199 -41.01 -3.23 17.77
C GLY A 199 -40.83 -1.74 18.00
N SER A 200 -41.80 -0.93 17.58
CA SER A 200 -42.09 0.29 18.34
C SER A 200 -42.63 -0.14 19.71
N PRO A 201 -41.94 0.12 20.83
CA PRO A 201 -42.62 0.03 22.12
C PRO A 201 -43.71 1.10 22.12
N SER A 202 -44.95 0.65 22.29
CA SER A 202 -46.11 1.50 22.49
C SER A 202 -45.83 2.43 23.67
N ILE A 203 -45.53 3.69 23.40
CA ILE A 203 -45.65 4.73 24.43
C ILE A 203 -47.15 4.79 24.74
N ALA A 204 -47.51 4.30 25.92
CA ALA A 204 -48.86 4.43 26.46
C ALA A 204 -49.17 5.92 26.64
N VAL A 205 -49.94 6.49 25.71
CA VAL A 205 -50.59 7.78 25.89
C VAL A 205 -51.97 7.53 26.49
N MET A 206 -52.17 8.06 27.69
CA MET A 206 -53.45 8.10 28.41
C MET A 206 -54.50 8.90 27.61
N PRO A 207 -55.81 8.65 27.81
CA PRO A 207 -56.84 9.24 26.97
C PRO A 207 -57.13 10.69 27.39
N ALA A 208 -57.16 11.59 26.41
CA ALA A 208 -57.75 12.91 26.55
C ALA A 208 -59.07 12.96 25.77
N VAL A 209 -60.05 13.55 26.43
CA VAL A 209 -61.48 13.55 26.16
C VAL A 209 -61.82 14.46 24.96
N ALA A 210 -62.90 14.12 24.26
CA ALA A 210 -63.44 14.76 23.05
C ALA A 210 -63.80 16.26 23.19
N ASP A 211 -63.79 17.02 22.08
CA ASP A 211 -65.00 17.53 21.40
C ASP A 211 -64.65 18.29 20.07
N ASN A 212 -65.06 17.68 18.96
CA ASN A 212 -65.74 18.22 17.76
C ASN A 212 -65.58 19.71 17.34
N SER A 213 -65.23 19.95 16.05
CA SER A 213 -66.09 20.67 15.07
C SER A 213 -65.37 21.06 13.77
N ALA A 214 -66.07 20.79 12.66
CA ALA A 214 -66.07 21.43 11.32
C ALA A 214 -64.81 21.32 10.43
N GLN A 215 -64.81 20.52 9.35
CA GLN A 215 -65.52 20.60 8.04
C GLN A 215 -64.98 21.64 7.02
N THR A 216 -64.74 21.10 5.81
CA THR A 216 -64.70 21.74 4.47
C THR A 216 -63.36 22.40 4.12
N GLY A 217 -62.54 21.87 3.20
CA GLY A 217 -62.80 21.63 1.77
C GLY A 217 -62.35 22.87 0.99
N GLY A 218 -61.62 22.86 -0.12
CA GLY A 218 -60.87 21.87 -0.87
C GLY A 218 -59.98 22.65 -1.85
N ILE A 219 -59.33 21.91 -2.76
CA ILE A 219 -58.88 22.30 -4.10
C ILE A 219 -57.99 23.54 -4.34
N THR A 220 -56.94 23.26 -5.12
CA THR A 220 -56.28 24.06 -6.18
C THR A 220 -54.91 24.71 -5.90
N GLN A 221 -53.92 24.13 -6.56
CA GLN A 221 -52.73 24.79 -7.10
C GLN A 221 -53.17 25.78 -8.20
N PRO A 222 -52.44 26.89 -8.44
CA PRO A 222 -51.37 26.82 -9.44
C PRO A 222 -50.15 27.75 -9.24
N ALA A 223 -49.02 27.27 -9.79
CA ALA A 223 -47.98 27.93 -10.58
C ALA A 223 -47.46 29.36 -10.31
N ALA A 224 -46.11 29.44 -10.33
CA ALA A 224 -45.24 30.49 -10.92
C ALA A 224 -45.29 31.91 -10.29
N SER A 225 -44.23 32.71 -10.15
CA SER A 225 -42.88 32.78 -10.72
C SER A 225 -42.09 33.89 -9.99
N SER A 226 -40.75 33.82 -10.12
CA SER A 226 -39.79 34.94 -10.32
C SER A 226 -39.58 36.06 -9.28
N GLY A 227 -38.29 36.39 -9.07
CA GLY A 227 -37.80 37.70 -8.60
C GLY A 227 -36.98 37.57 -7.30
N GLU A 228 -35.67 37.34 -7.33
CA GLU A 228 -34.57 38.31 -7.54
C GLU A 228 -34.37 39.36 -6.42
N GLU A 229 -33.14 39.30 -5.89
CA GLU A 229 -32.26 40.41 -5.48
C GLU A 229 -32.30 41.07 -4.07
N ASN A 230 -31.06 41.13 -3.56
CA ASN A 230 -30.39 42.22 -2.85
C ASN A 230 -30.50 42.39 -1.33
N ALA A 231 -29.44 41.88 -0.67
CA ALA A 231 -28.46 42.60 0.15
C ALA A 231 -28.91 43.65 1.20
N SER A 232 -28.32 43.45 2.38
CA SER A 232 -27.59 44.42 3.22
C SER A 232 -28.12 44.56 4.65
N GLN A 233 -27.15 44.46 5.57
CA GLN A 233 -27.16 44.53 7.04
C GLN A 233 -27.43 45.98 7.53
N PRO A 234 -27.14 46.42 8.80
CA PRO A 234 -26.76 45.74 10.06
C PRO A 234 -27.45 46.36 11.33
N LEU A 235 -26.83 46.14 12.51
CA LEU A 235 -26.97 46.79 13.84
C LEU A 235 -27.76 45.93 14.86
N THR A 236 -27.38 45.70 16.12
CA THR A 236 -26.29 46.07 17.05
C THR A 236 -26.46 45.20 18.31
N SER A 237 -25.36 44.96 19.07
CA SER A 237 -25.20 44.23 20.35
C SER A 237 -25.99 44.84 21.56
N PRO A 238 -25.80 44.46 22.86
CA PRO A 238 -25.05 43.35 23.51
C PRO A 238 -25.76 42.66 24.73
N ALA A 239 -25.21 41.57 25.28
CA ALA A 239 -24.91 41.33 26.73
C ALA A 239 -24.73 39.83 27.11
N THR A 240 -23.63 39.55 27.82
CA THR A 240 -23.21 38.30 28.54
C THR A 240 -23.68 38.40 30.03
N PRO A 241 -23.43 37.47 31.00
CA PRO A 241 -22.60 36.24 31.00
C PRO A 241 -23.11 35.01 31.80
N GLY A 242 -22.41 33.87 31.70
CA GLY A 242 -22.28 32.93 32.83
C GLY A 242 -22.01 31.44 32.52
N GLY A 243 -20.79 30.97 32.85
CA GLY A 243 -20.41 29.56 33.17
C GLY A 243 -20.14 28.63 31.96
N GLY A 244 -18.99 27.98 31.76
CA GLY A 244 -17.84 27.65 32.61
C GLY A 244 -17.81 26.17 32.96
N PHE A 245 -17.13 25.32 32.17
CA PHE A 245 -16.36 24.15 32.68
C PHE A 245 -15.48 23.47 31.59
N LEU A 246 -14.16 23.57 31.79
CA LEU A 246 -13.00 22.66 31.56
C LEU A 246 -12.87 21.76 30.30
N GLY A 247 -11.69 21.61 29.69
CA GLY A 247 -10.35 22.11 30.03
C GLY A 247 -9.20 21.42 29.28
N ALA A 248 -8.22 22.23 28.87
CA ALA A 248 -6.80 21.94 28.63
C ALA A 248 -6.04 23.29 28.60
N PRO A 249 -4.71 23.39 28.72
CA PRO A 249 -3.68 22.45 29.18
C PRO A 249 -2.85 23.02 30.38
N SER A 250 -2.10 22.16 31.09
CA SER A 250 -1.07 22.60 32.05
C SER A 250 0.29 22.75 31.36
N ALA A 251 1.02 23.78 31.77
CA ALA A 251 2.36 24.13 31.30
C ALA A 251 3.37 24.15 32.45
N LEU A 252 4.66 24.23 32.04
CA LEU A 252 5.85 24.73 32.75
C LEU A 252 6.70 23.68 33.52
N PRO A 253 8.01 23.93 33.79
CA PRO A 253 8.80 25.15 33.55
C PRO A 253 10.22 24.96 32.94
N ALA A 254 10.79 26.07 32.48
CA ALA A 254 12.23 26.28 32.39
C ALA A 254 12.79 26.73 33.76
N GLY A 255 13.94 26.18 34.16
CA GLY A 255 14.66 26.56 35.38
C GLY A 255 16.16 26.26 35.24
N VAL A 256 16.97 27.26 35.54
CA VAL A 256 18.45 27.31 35.46
C VAL A 256 19.00 27.41 36.90
N LEU A 257 20.14 26.75 37.20
CA LEU A 257 21.38 27.33 37.80
C LEU A 257 22.38 26.23 38.29
N GLU A 258 23.60 26.30 37.72
CA GLU A 258 24.99 26.09 38.21
C GLU A 258 25.50 24.95 39.14
N GLY A 259 26.68 24.41 38.77
CA GLY A 259 27.68 23.81 39.69
C GLY A 259 28.72 22.81 39.12
N SER A 260 29.91 23.31 38.72
CA SER A 260 31.29 22.75 38.93
C SER A 260 31.91 21.59 38.08
N GLU A 261 32.72 21.99 37.05
CA GLU A 261 34.10 21.60 36.60
C GLU A 261 34.69 20.14 36.59
N PRO A 262 35.82 19.82 35.88
CA PRO A 262 36.63 20.60 34.90
C PRO A 262 37.18 19.88 33.62
N ALA A 263 37.59 20.72 32.63
CA ALA A 263 38.73 20.62 31.67
C ALA A 263 38.76 19.53 30.56
N PRO A 264 39.23 19.82 29.31
CA PRO A 264 40.44 20.63 29.02
C PRO A 264 40.40 21.65 27.86
N ALA A 265 41.22 22.70 28.07
CA ALA A 265 42.08 23.48 27.16
C ALA A 265 41.55 24.03 25.81
N ALA A 266 41.47 25.37 25.77
CA ALA A 266 41.24 26.22 24.60
C ALA A 266 42.55 26.62 23.87
N ALA A 267 42.42 26.96 22.58
CA ALA A 267 43.28 27.91 21.87
C ALA A 267 42.39 29.08 21.37
N PRO A 268 42.87 30.35 21.40
CA PRO A 268 42.02 31.54 21.28
C PRO A 268 41.82 32.01 19.83
N GLN A 269 40.61 32.45 19.48
CA GLN A 269 40.40 33.37 18.36
C GLN A 269 39.55 34.58 18.81
N THR A 270 40.25 35.71 18.81
CA THR A 270 39.85 37.11 18.72
C THR A 270 38.37 37.46 18.51
N ALA A 271 37.86 38.29 19.42
CA ALA A 271 36.70 39.14 19.23
C ALA A 271 37.03 40.35 18.33
N VAL A 272 36.09 40.72 17.45
CA VAL A 272 35.91 42.10 16.98
C VAL A 272 34.42 42.43 16.94
N ALA A 273 34.12 43.52 17.65
CA ALA A 273 33.10 44.56 17.45
C ALA A 273 31.82 44.23 16.64
N GLY A 274 30.67 44.47 17.28
CA GLY A 274 29.39 44.57 16.62
C GLY A 274 29.20 45.86 15.82
N VAL A 275 28.25 45.82 14.89
CA VAL A 275 27.51 46.96 14.35
C VAL A 275 26.15 46.50 13.83
N ALA A 276 25.11 47.08 14.43
CA ALA A 276 23.83 47.56 13.89
C ALA A 276 23.03 46.77 12.84
N GLU A 277 21.74 46.58 13.18
CA GLU A 277 20.59 46.47 12.28
C GLU A 277 20.63 47.48 11.12
N GLY A 278 20.32 46.97 9.91
CA GLY A 278 20.14 47.75 8.70
C GLY A 278 19.34 46.96 7.67
N ASN A 279 18.21 47.53 7.27
CA ASN A 279 17.13 46.96 6.48
C ASN A 279 17.43 46.96 4.96
N ALA A 280 17.23 45.81 4.29
CA ALA A 280 17.05 45.56 2.84
C ALA A 280 18.20 45.82 1.83
N PRO A 281 18.17 45.24 0.61
CA PRO A 281 17.90 43.85 0.21
C PRO A 281 19.12 43.29 -0.55
N ALA A 282 19.82 42.30 0.00
CA ALA A 282 20.97 41.69 -0.69
C ALA A 282 20.52 40.56 -1.61
N ALA A 283 21.02 40.60 -2.85
CA ALA A 283 20.71 39.65 -3.91
C ALA A 283 21.05 38.20 -3.52
N SER A 284 19.98 37.43 -3.38
CA SER A 284 19.77 35.98 -3.42
C SER A 284 20.94 35.13 -3.93
N GLY A 285 21.72 34.59 -3.00
CA GLY A 285 22.68 33.50 -3.23
C GLY A 285 22.30 32.22 -2.48
N GLY A 286 21.03 31.82 -2.47
CA GLY A 286 20.65 30.57 -1.82
C GLY A 286 21.32 29.40 -2.54
N ARG A 287 21.83 28.41 -1.79
CA ARG A 287 22.58 27.26 -2.33
C ARG A 287 21.73 26.00 -2.46
N TYR A 288 20.51 26.03 -1.93
CA TYR A 288 19.61 24.88 -1.88
C TYR A 288 18.28 25.23 -2.55
N LEU A 289 17.75 24.32 -3.36
CA LEU A 289 16.39 24.36 -3.94
C LEU A 289 15.63 23.12 -3.49
N VAL A 290 14.33 23.24 -3.32
CA VAL A 290 13.44 22.11 -3.00
C VAL A 290 12.64 21.79 -4.26
N GLN A 291 12.96 20.68 -4.92
CA GLN A 291 12.24 20.19 -6.09
C GLN A 291 10.98 19.43 -5.63
N VAL A 292 9.82 19.91 -6.03
CA VAL A 292 8.50 19.35 -5.62
C VAL A 292 7.94 18.34 -6.61
N GLY A 293 8.44 18.33 -7.85
CA GLY A 293 8.05 17.35 -8.85
C GLY A 293 8.46 17.75 -10.26
N ALA A 294 8.12 16.92 -11.23
CA ALA A 294 8.36 17.20 -12.63
C ALA A 294 7.18 16.75 -13.50
N LEU A 295 6.73 17.61 -14.42
CA LEU A 295 5.59 17.34 -15.31
C LEU A 295 6.05 17.39 -16.77
N SER A 296 5.34 16.71 -17.66
CA SER A 296 5.59 16.75 -19.10
C SER A 296 5.00 17.99 -19.81
N ASP A 297 4.34 18.87 -19.06
CA ASP A 297 3.54 19.98 -19.57
C ASP A 297 3.95 21.29 -18.92
N ALA A 298 4.35 22.26 -19.74
CA ALA A 298 4.88 23.55 -19.29
C ALA A 298 3.82 24.39 -18.56
N GLN A 299 2.59 24.42 -19.09
CA GLN A 299 1.52 25.25 -18.55
C GLN A 299 1.04 24.70 -17.20
N ARG A 300 0.90 23.37 -17.09
CA ARG A 300 0.56 22.72 -15.81
C ARG A 300 1.68 22.85 -14.78
N ALA A 301 2.95 22.79 -15.20
CA ALA A 301 4.06 23.04 -14.29
C ALA A 301 4.05 24.47 -13.73
N GLN A 302 3.73 25.46 -14.58
CA GLN A 302 3.66 26.86 -14.16
C GLN A 302 2.47 27.14 -13.24
N SER A 303 1.27 26.61 -13.55
CA SER A 303 0.11 26.78 -12.67
C SER A 303 0.30 26.08 -11.33
N TRP A 304 0.95 24.91 -11.31
CA TRP A 304 1.27 24.20 -10.08
C TRP A 304 2.29 24.96 -9.22
N LEU A 305 3.32 25.54 -9.85
CA LEU A 305 4.25 26.43 -9.16
C LEU A 305 3.54 27.61 -8.49
N ASN A 306 2.62 28.26 -9.20
CA ASN A 306 1.88 29.41 -8.67
C ASN A 306 1.06 29.03 -7.44
N SER A 307 0.37 27.88 -7.48
CA SER A 307 -0.39 27.36 -6.32
C SER A 307 0.51 27.10 -5.12
N LEU A 308 1.66 26.46 -5.32
CA LEU A 308 2.59 26.15 -4.24
C LEU A 308 3.29 27.40 -3.69
N SER A 309 3.66 28.34 -4.56
CA SER A 309 4.25 29.62 -4.16
C SER A 309 3.29 30.44 -3.29
N ASN A 310 2.00 30.45 -3.64
CA ASN A 310 0.98 31.16 -2.88
C ASN A 310 0.66 30.47 -1.55
N GLN A 311 0.61 29.14 -1.54
CA GLN A 311 0.30 28.37 -0.34
C GLN A 311 1.43 28.44 0.70
N PHE A 312 2.67 28.24 0.27
CA PHE A 312 3.82 28.17 1.17
C PHE A 312 4.55 29.51 1.33
N HIS A 313 4.15 30.55 0.59
CA HIS A 313 4.77 31.89 0.59
C HIS A 313 6.29 31.85 0.27
N VAL A 314 6.68 30.92 -0.61
CA VAL A 314 8.09 30.73 -1.02
C VAL A 314 8.21 30.93 -2.52
N PRO A 315 9.17 31.76 -2.99
CA PRO A 315 9.42 31.90 -4.42
C PRO A 315 9.89 30.58 -5.03
N GLY A 316 9.54 30.33 -6.28
CA GLY A 316 10.05 29.16 -6.99
C GLY A 316 10.18 29.39 -8.49
N LYS A 317 10.76 28.40 -9.15
CA LYS A 317 11.05 28.42 -10.58
C LYS A 317 10.73 27.07 -11.20
N VAL A 318 10.29 27.11 -12.46
CA VAL A 318 10.20 25.91 -13.30
C VAL A 318 11.46 25.82 -14.15
N SER A 319 12.17 24.69 -14.08
CA SER A 319 13.34 24.42 -14.91
C SER A 319 13.00 23.36 -15.96
N ALA A 320 13.18 23.70 -17.24
CA ALA A 320 12.98 22.77 -18.34
C ALA A 320 14.23 21.89 -18.53
N SER A 321 14.03 20.57 -18.66
CA SER A 321 15.06 19.57 -18.93
C SER A 321 14.54 18.57 -19.96
N GLY A 322 14.75 18.88 -21.25
CA GLY A 322 14.20 18.09 -22.36
C GLY A 322 12.67 18.18 -22.40
N ASN A 323 11.99 17.02 -22.33
CA ASN A 323 10.52 16.92 -22.30
C ASN A 323 9.91 17.03 -20.89
N LEU A 324 10.69 17.41 -19.88
CA LEU A 324 10.27 17.42 -18.48
C LEU A 324 10.48 18.82 -17.86
N TYR A 325 9.46 19.31 -17.17
CA TYR A 325 9.43 20.61 -16.48
C TYR A 325 9.47 20.36 -14.98
N ARG A 326 10.60 20.66 -14.35
CA ARG A 326 10.84 20.47 -12.91
C ARG A 326 10.39 21.70 -12.16
N VAL A 327 9.49 21.54 -11.20
CA VAL A 327 9.04 22.62 -10.32
C VAL A 327 9.93 22.64 -9.08
N GLN A 328 10.54 23.79 -8.80
CA GLN A 328 11.49 23.98 -7.72
C GLN A 328 11.09 25.20 -6.88
N LEU A 329 11.17 25.09 -5.56
CA LEU A 329 10.95 26.17 -4.60
C LEU A 329 12.30 26.58 -3.99
N GLY A 330 12.48 27.87 -3.72
CA GLY A 330 13.75 28.45 -3.29
C GLY A 330 14.30 29.49 -4.29
N PRO A 331 15.43 30.13 -3.98
CA PRO A 331 16.58 29.50 -3.34
C PRO A 331 16.67 29.73 -1.82
N PHE A 332 17.17 28.72 -1.08
CA PHE A 332 17.39 28.76 0.37
C PHE A 332 18.88 28.84 0.71
N GLU A 333 19.22 29.64 1.73
CA GLU A 333 20.60 29.81 2.20
C GLU A 333 21.04 28.68 3.15
N SER A 334 20.11 28.16 3.96
CA SER A 334 20.36 27.10 4.93
C SER A 334 19.64 25.80 4.53
N HIS A 335 20.34 24.68 4.68
CA HIS A 335 19.78 23.34 4.53
C HIS A 335 18.61 23.11 5.49
N GLN A 336 18.65 23.65 6.71
CA GLN A 336 17.58 23.48 7.70
C GLN A 336 16.24 24.05 7.20
N ARG A 337 16.24 25.25 6.61
CA ARG A 337 15.02 25.84 6.03
C ARG A 337 14.47 25.04 4.84
N ALA A 338 15.35 24.44 4.05
CA ALA A 338 14.93 23.57 2.95
C ALA A 338 14.28 22.27 3.47
N VAL A 339 14.80 21.70 4.56
CA VAL A 339 14.21 20.53 5.24
C VAL A 339 12.87 20.86 5.88
N GLU A 340 12.74 22.02 6.54
CA GLU A 340 11.46 22.46 7.11
C GLU A 340 10.37 22.58 6.03
N LEU A 341 10.70 23.19 4.88
CA LEU A 341 9.76 23.25 3.76
C LEU A 341 9.43 21.87 3.20
N GLN A 342 10.42 20.98 3.08
CA GLN A 342 10.21 19.60 2.63
C GLN A 342 9.22 18.85 3.53
N GLN A 343 9.38 18.97 4.85
CA GLN A 343 8.48 18.35 5.83
C GLN A 343 7.07 18.92 5.70
N ARG A 344 6.93 20.25 5.59
CA ARG A 344 5.64 20.90 5.41
C ARG A 344 4.95 20.51 4.10
N LEU A 345 5.68 20.40 3.00
CA LEU A 345 5.13 19.92 1.73
C LEU A 345 4.61 18.47 1.82
N SER A 346 5.32 17.63 2.57
CA SER A 346 4.88 16.25 2.80
C SER A 346 3.64 16.17 3.70
N ALA A 347 3.55 17.03 4.72
CA ALA A 347 2.46 17.01 5.69
C ALA A 347 1.18 17.71 5.17
N GLU A 348 1.34 18.88 4.55
CA GLU A 348 0.21 19.73 4.12
C GLU A 348 -0.29 19.39 2.71
N ALA A 349 0.61 19.00 1.79
CA ALA A 349 0.27 18.78 0.39
C ALA A 349 0.40 17.32 -0.06
N SER A 350 0.82 16.40 0.83
CA SER A 350 1.15 15.01 0.51
C SER A 350 2.11 14.88 -0.68
N GLN A 351 2.97 15.89 -0.89
CA GLN A 351 3.90 15.93 -2.01
C GLN A 351 5.29 15.49 -1.59
N GLN A 352 5.87 14.56 -2.36
CA GLN A 352 7.26 14.14 -2.20
C GLN A 352 8.17 15.22 -2.82
N SER A 353 9.04 15.79 -2.00
CA SER A 353 9.98 16.83 -2.45
C SER A 353 11.42 16.46 -2.10
N PHE A 354 12.37 16.94 -2.91
CA PHE A 354 13.79 16.62 -2.83
C PHE A 354 14.62 17.89 -2.77
N ILE A 355 15.60 17.97 -1.87
CA ILE A 355 16.53 19.10 -1.79
C ILE A 355 17.64 18.88 -2.81
N THR A 356 17.85 19.85 -3.69
CA THR A 356 18.97 19.90 -4.65
C THR A 356 19.86 21.08 -4.30
N THR A 357 21.16 20.95 -4.51
CA THR A 357 22.08 22.08 -4.45
C THR A 357 22.17 22.76 -5.81
N LEU A 358 22.31 24.09 -5.81
CA LEU A 358 22.45 24.91 -7.02
C LEU A 358 23.74 24.65 -7.79
#